data_AF-A0A1V3JM70-F1
#
_entry.id   AF-A0A1V3JM70-F1
#
_cell.length_a   1.000
_cell.length_b   1.000
_cell.length_c   1.000
_cell.angle_alpha   90.00
_cell.angle_beta   90.00
_cell.angle_gamma   90.00
#
_symmetry.space_group_name_H-M   'P 1'
#
loop_
_entity.id
_entity.type
_entity.pdbx_description
1 polymer ?
#
loop_
_entity_poly.entity_id
_entity_poly.type
_entity_poly.pdbx_seq_one_letter_code
_entity_poly.pdbx_strand_id
1 'polypeptide(L)'
;MNIFRLISSNLFNQQAIKSAQELTNDASKLKLYDVRNEVIKGVIEAAQNLKNDVENAQQAVNAKQDEIDDIRRQITELGLTDDEQRAADLKQQKHQELMDKQSEKSSLEEEYSRKQKELDDILRRFANTGLANLGRHSVAHGVQAFASGEDSIAIGTDATAQHIQAVAIGKGNLVTAQKGIALGSQNTISGANAIAIGAHNRVAGANTVILGHNIDTTVENSVGLGANTTLANPIATTGVTIGQQAYYYAGTSPVGTVSVGALNAERTITNVAAGRVSRTSTDAINGSQLYALQDYINHLQLPKTDNPTTIIPATDINIIAGQNIESVEKTTDQSGAVSYTINAVGYSGGEGVQINEQQEKRIINVSGVRTGTDDGQVHQHTHLNKTLEIQGDGKNLSTRTTSTGAIQTVLNNDLGINSLTIENGGPSLSKDGINANHTIIQNIAEGVKPTDAVNVRQLQKQGDKLHQRIDNVEQRIHKNHKRTSAGIASVAAMSNIPQVMLAGRSGIGVGVGHRGGQTAVSVGYSRASDNAKHIVKLSAGVDTQHKTTFGAGYMYQW
;
A
#
# COMPACT_ATOMS: atom_id res chain seq x y z
N MET A 1 -7.54 0.03 85.13
CA MET A 1 -8.24 -0.26 83.86
C MET A 1 -8.61 0.98 83.03
N ASN A 2 -8.30 2.22 83.44
CA ASN A 2 -8.77 3.44 82.75
C ASN A 2 -7.71 4.26 81.98
N ILE A 3 -6.41 4.05 82.20
CA ILE A 3 -5.36 4.84 81.49
C ILE A 3 -5.02 4.24 80.11
N PHE A 4 -5.02 2.91 79.98
CA PHE A 4 -4.78 2.24 78.69
C PHE A 4 -5.91 2.44 77.67
N ARG A 5 -7.16 2.61 78.14
CA ARG A 5 -8.32 2.85 77.28
C ARG A 5 -8.31 4.27 76.69
N LEU A 6 -7.85 5.26 77.46
CA LEU A 6 -7.80 6.67 77.04
C LEU A 6 -6.69 6.94 76.00
N ILE A 7 -5.53 6.30 76.16
CA ILE A 7 -4.39 6.45 75.23
C ILE A 7 -4.68 5.76 73.89
N SER A 8 -5.32 4.58 73.92
CA SER A 8 -5.74 3.84 72.73
C SER A 8 -6.79 4.60 71.90
N SER A 9 -7.80 5.21 72.54
CA SER A 9 -8.83 5.97 71.83
C SER A 9 -8.30 7.28 71.23
N ASN A 10 -7.32 7.91 71.87
CA ASN A 10 -6.74 9.18 71.39
C ASN A 10 -5.80 8.95 70.20
N LEU A 11 -5.01 7.87 70.23
CA LEU A 11 -4.15 7.47 69.12
C LEU A 11 -4.98 7.04 67.90
N PHE A 12 -6.06 6.27 68.11
CA PHE A 12 -6.96 5.84 67.05
C PHE A 12 -7.70 7.01 66.40
N ASN A 13 -8.15 8.00 67.19
CA ASN A 13 -8.76 9.22 66.67
C ASN A 13 -7.77 10.11 65.91
N GLN A 14 -6.52 10.23 66.37
CA GLN A 14 -5.50 10.98 65.63
C GLN A 14 -5.14 10.32 64.30
N GLN A 15 -5.05 8.99 64.26
CA GLN A 15 -4.81 8.26 63.02
C GLN A 15 -6.00 8.32 62.07
N ALA A 16 -7.23 8.22 62.59
CA ALA A 16 -8.44 8.37 61.78
C ALA A 16 -8.59 9.78 61.20
N ILE A 17 -8.25 10.83 61.96
CA ILE A 17 -8.26 12.23 61.47
C ILE A 17 -7.18 12.44 60.41
N LYS A 18 -5.97 11.90 60.64
CA LYS A 18 -4.86 12.02 59.69
C LYS A 18 -5.14 11.26 58.39
N SER A 19 -5.68 10.04 58.47
CA SER A 19 -6.12 9.28 57.31
C SER A 19 -7.34 9.90 56.63
N ALA A 20 -8.27 10.54 57.35
CA ALA A 20 -9.38 11.28 56.75
C ALA A 20 -8.92 12.57 56.05
N GLN A 21 -7.91 13.26 56.59
CA GLN A 21 -7.27 14.41 55.92
C GLN A 21 -6.45 13.98 54.70
N GLU A 22 -5.73 12.86 54.78
CA GLU A 22 -5.02 12.25 53.64
C GLU A 22 -6.01 11.79 52.56
N LEU A 23 -7.10 11.12 52.94
CA LEU A 23 -8.19 10.74 52.02
C LEU A 23 -8.93 11.94 51.44
N THR A 24 -9.10 13.03 52.19
CA THR A 24 -9.72 14.28 51.68
C THR A 24 -8.77 15.00 50.73
N ASN A 25 -7.46 14.98 51.01
CA ASN A 25 -6.42 15.49 50.11
C ASN A 25 -6.21 14.61 48.87
N ASP A 26 -6.42 13.31 48.98
CA ASP A 26 -6.33 12.39 47.84
C ASP A 26 -7.65 12.39 47.05
N ALA A 27 -8.80 12.59 47.69
CA ALA A 27 -10.08 12.83 47.04
C ALA A 27 -10.15 14.19 46.32
N SER A 28 -9.47 15.23 46.84
CA SER A 28 -9.34 16.52 46.15
C SER A 28 -8.36 16.45 44.97
N LYS A 29 -7.35 15.57 45.01
CA LYS A 29 -6.54 15.18 43.85
C LYS A 29 -7.31 14.33 42.83
N LEU A 30 -8.32 13.57 43.27
CA LEU A 30 -9.21 12.78 42.39
C LEU A 30 -10.30 13.62 41.71
N LYS A 31 -10.48 14.90 42.06
CA LYS A 31 -11.10 15.87 41.16
C LYS A 31 -10.03 16.27 40.13
N LEU A 32 -10.18 15.79 38.90
CA LEU A 32 -9.32 16.05 37.75
C LEU A 32 -8.81 17.50 37.71
N TYR A 33 -7.58 17.72 38.17
CA TYR A 33 -6.96 19.04 38.29
C TYR A 33 -6.15 19.33 37.01
N ASP A 34 -6.66 20.14 36.10
CA ASP A 34 -5.85 20.82 35.08
C ASP A 34 -5.61 22.26 35.56
N VAL A 35 -4.35 22.68 35.62
CA VAL A 35 -3.93 24.04 35.99
C VAL A 35 -4.62 25.10 35.13
N ARG A 36 -4.96 24.77 33.87
CA ARG A 36 -5.70 25.65 32.96
C ARG A 36 -7.13 25.92 33.42
N ASN A 37 -7.79 24.98 34.11
CA ASN A 37 -9.13 25.21 34.66
C ASN A 37 -9.10 26.19 35.85
N GLU A 38 -8.07 26.16 36.70
CA GLU A 38 -7.89 27.13 37.78
C GLU A 38 -7.58 28.54 37.24
N VAL A 39 -6.76 28.63 36.19
CA VAL A 39 -6.51 29.91 35.49
C VAL A 39 -7.82 30.47 34.92
N ILE A 40 -8.63 29.63 34.26
CA ILE A 40 -9.92 30.03 33.69
C ILE A 40 -10.88 30.47 34.79
N LYS A 41 -10.98 29.71 35.89
CA LYS A 41 -11.80 30.07 37.05
C LYS A 41 -11.40 31.41 37.64
N GLY A 42 -10.10 31.65 37.82
CA GLY A 42 -9.59 32.93 38.31
C GLY A 42 -9.92 34.11 37.38
N VAL A 43 -9.88 33.91 36.06
CA VAL A 43 -10.28 34.93 35.08
C VAL A 43 -11.79 35.21 35.14
N ILE A 44 -12.63 34.19 35.32
CA ILE A 44 -14.09 34.35 35.45
C ILE A 44 -14.44 35.10 36.74
N GLU A 45 -13.83 34.73 37.86
CA GLU A 45 -14.03 35.41 39.16
C GLU A 45 -13.59 36.88 39.09
N ALA A 46 -12.45 37.17 38.45
CA ALA A 46 -11.98 38.54 38.24
C ALA A 46 -12.95 39.36 37.38
N ALA A 47 -13.49 38.79 36.30
CA ALA A 47 -14.48 39.46 35.44
C ALA A 47 -15.81 39.73 36.17
N GLN A 48 -16.26 38.79 37.02
CA GLN A 48 -17.46 38.97 37.84
C GLN A 48 -17.27 40.06 38.90
N ASN A 49 -16.12 40.10 39.57
CA ASN A 49 -15.81 41.15 40.54
C ASN A 49 -15.79 42.52 39.88
N LEU A 50 -15.15 42.66 38.70
CA LEU A 50 -15.13 43.92 37.96
C LEU A 50 -16.54 44.35 37.50
N LYS A 51 -17.39 43.40 37.10
CA LYS A 51 -18.80 43.71 36.78
C LYS A 51 -19.54 44.28 38.00
N ASN A 52 -19.39 43.67 39.17
CA ASN A 52 -20.00 44.18 40.40
C ASN A 52 -19.45 45.57 40.76
N ASP A 53 -18.16 45.82 40.54
CA ASP A 53 -17.54 47.12 40.79
C ASP A 53 -18.04 48.22 39.85
N VAL A 54 -18.35 47.88 38.59
CA VAL A 54 -19.01 48.77 37.62
C VAL A 54 -20.43 49.12 38.09
N GLU A 55 -21.20 48.11 38.51
CA GLU A 55 -22.56 48.30 39.02
C GLU A 55 -22.56 49.20 40.28
N ASN A 56 -21.64 48.96 41.22
CA ASN A 56 -21.46 49.77 42.42
C ASN A 56 -21.04 51.22 42.08
N ALA A 57 -20.13 51.41 41.13
CA ALA A 57 -19.71 52.74 40.68
C ALA A 57 -20.87 53.52 40.04
N GLN A 58 -21.70 52.86 39.23
CA GLN A 58 -22.90 53.47 38.66
C GLN A 58 -23.91 53.88 39.75
N GLN A 59 -24.10 53.04 40.78
CA GLN A 59 -24.96 53.37 41.91
C GLN A 59 -24.43 54.59 42.68
N ALA A 60 -23.11 54.70 42.87
CA ALA A 60 -22.50 55.86 43.52
C ALA A 60 -22.70 57.16 42.71
N VAL A 61 -22.56 57.10 41.38
CA VAL A 61 -22.86 58.24 40.49
C VAL A 61 -24.32 58.67 40.61
N ASN A 62 -25.25 57.71 40.62
CA ASN A 62 -26.68 57.99 40.76
C ASN A 62 -27.01 58.61 42.12
N ALA A 63 -26.48 58.04 43.21
CA ALA A 63 -26.67 58.59 44.56
C ALA A 63 -26.13 60.03 44.68
N LYS A 64 -24.99 60.33 44.04
CA LYS A 64 -24.48 61.71 43.98
C LYS A 64 -25.33 62.63 43.11
N GLN A 65 -25.93 62.12 42.04
CA GLN A 65 -26.90 62.89 41.25
C GLN A 65 -28.12 63.25 42.09
N ASP A 66 -28.63 62.32 42.90
CA ASP A 66 -29.75 62.56 43.81
C ASP A 66 -29.40 63.62 44.88
N GLU A 67 -28.19 63.56 45.48
CA GLU A 67 -27.68 64.58 46.41
C GLU A 67 -27.62 65.97 45.73
N ILE A 68 -27.11 66.04 44.49
CA ILE A 68 -27.03 67.27 43.70
C ILE A 68 -28.41 67.86 43.41
N ASP A 69 -29.37 67.01 43.05
CA ASP A 69 -30.72 67.46 42.71
C ASP A 69 -31.50 67.90 43.95
N ASP A 70 -31.24 67.29 45.12
CA ASP A 70 -31.75 67.77 46.41
C ASP A 70 -31.16 69.14 46.78
N ILE A 71 -29.84 69.31 46.66
CA ILE A 71 -29.19 70.61 46.91
C ILE A 71 -29.71 71.69 45.95
N ARG A 72 -29.92 71.36 44.66
CA ARG A 72 -30.53 72.28 43.68
C ARG A 72 -31.94 72.68 44.07
N ARG A 73 -32.72 71.75 44.62
CA ARG A 73 -34.06 72.02 45.13
C ARG A 73 -33.99 72.96 46.34
N GLN A 74 -33.13 72.67 47.32
CA GLN A 74 -32.90 73.52 48.49
C GLN A 74 -32.47 74.95 48.10
N ILE A 75 -31.57 75.09 47.12
CA ILE A 75 -31.15 76.40 46.58
C ILE A 75 -32.34 77.17 45.98
N THR A 76 -33.22 76.46 45.28
CA THR A 76 -34.43 77.05 44.65
C THR A 76 -35.43 77.50 45.71
N GLU A 77 -35.63 76.68 46.74
CA GLU A 77 -36.52 76.95 47.88
C GLU A 77 -36.02 78.13 48.73
N LEU A 78 -34.70 78.27 48.93
CA LEU A 78 -34.08 79.42 49.59
C LEU A 78 -34.29 80.75 48.83
N GLY A 79 -34.65 80.70 47.55
CA GLY A 79 -35.01 81.87 46.75
C GLY A 79 -36.44 82.39 46.97
N LEU A 80 -37.24 81.73 47.81
CA LEU A 80 -38.65 82.06 48.07
C LEU A 80 -38.90 82.76 49.42
N THR A 81 -37.86 83.15 50.18
CA THR A 81 -37.99 83.78 51.51
C THR A 81 -37.56 85.25 51.54
N ASP A 82 -38.32 86.12 52.21
CA ASP A 82 -38.16 87.59 52.23
C ASP A 82 -36.99 88.14 53.10
N ASP A 83 -36.23 87.30 53.80
CA ASP A 83 -35.09 87.73 54.65
C ASP A 83 -33.78 87.83 53.82
N GLU A 84 -33.55 88.98 53.19
CA GLU A 84 -32.57 89.21 52.11
C GLU A 84 -31.08 88.99 52.47
N GLN A 85 -30.68 88.99 53.74
CA GLN A 85 -29.26 88.86 54.12
C GLN A 85 -28.83 87.45 54.58
N ARG A 86 -29.64 86.75 55.40
CA ARG A 86 -29.31 85.36 55.83
C ARG A 86 -29.53 84.34 54.71
N ALA A 87 -30.52 84.56 53.84
CA ALA A 87 -30.76 83.71 52.69
C ALA A 87 -29.60 83.79 51.67
N ALA A 88 -28.95 84.96 51.52
CA ALA A 88 -27.83 85.15 50.61
C ALA A 88 -26.59 84.34 51.03
N ASP A 89 -26.19 84.41 52.31
CA ASP A 89 -25.04 83.67 52.84
C ASP A 89 -25.26 82.15 52.77
N LEU A 90 -26.46 81.68 53.15
CA LEU A 90 -26.81 80.25 53.09
C LEU A 90 -26.91 79.75 51.63
N LYS A 91 -27.40 80.58 50.71
CA LYS A 91 -27.43 80.28 49.28
C LYS A 91 -26.02 80.19 48.70
N GLN A 92 -25.11 81.07 49.12
CA GLN A 92 -23.70 81.00 48.72
C GLN A 92 -23.03 79.73 49.26
N GLN A 93 -23.29 79.36 50.51
CA GLN A 93 -22.80 78.11 51.10
C GLN A 93 -23.33 76.88 50.36
N LYS A 94 -24.63 76.86 50.01
CA LYS A 94 -25.25 75.77 49.23
C LYS A 94 -24.75 75.71 47.79
N HIS A 95 -24.41 76.85 47.17
CA HIS A 95 -23.75 76.87 45.87
C HIS A 95 -22.34 76.28 45.95
N GLN A 96 -21.59 76.55 47.02
CA GLN A 96 -20.29 75.93 47.23
C GLN A 96 -20.43 74.41 47.44
N GLU A 97 -21.39 73.98 48.27
CA GLU A 97 -21.71 72.56 48.48
C GLU A 97 -22.12 71.87 47.17
N LEU A 98 -22.92 72.53 46.33
CA LEU A 98 -23.29 72.04 45.00
C LEU A 98 -22.06 71.87 44.09
N MET A 99 -21.16 72.85 44.07
CA MET A 99 -19.92 72.78 43.27
C MET A 99 -19.01 71.65 43.74
N ASP A 100 -18.87 71.47 45.06
CA ASP A 100 -18.09 70.38 45.65
C ASP A 100 -18.71 69.02 45.29
N LYS A 101 -20.04 68.88 45.37
CA LYS A 101 -20.76 67.64 44.98
C LYS A 101 -20.71 67.36 43.48
N GLN A 102 -20.76 68.38 42.65
CA GLN A 102 -20.57 68.26 41.20
C GLN A 102 -19.15 67.78 40.86
N SER A 103 -18.13 68.26 41.59
CA SER A 103 -16.75 67.80 41.47
C SER A 103 -16.59 66.34 41.92
N GLU A 104 -17.19 65.95 43.05
CA GLU A 104 -17.25 64.55 43.52
C GLU A 104 -17.92 63.64 42.48
N LYS A 105 -19.07 64.05 41.93
CA LYS A 105 -19.79 63.30 40.90
C LYS A 105 -18.94 63.14 39.63
N SER A 106 -18.31 64.21 39.16
CA SER A 106 -17.42 64.15 37.98
C SER A 106 -16.29 63.13 38.18
N SER A 107 -15.72 63.09 39.38
CA SER A 107 -14.66 62.11 39.74
C SER A 107 -15.19 60.67 39.73
N LEU A 108 -16.42 60.44 40.21
CA LEU A 108 -17.08 59.12 40.17
C LEU A 108 -17.50 58.71 38.76
N GLU A 109 -17.93 59.66 37.90
CA GLU A 109 -18.24 59.41 36.50
C GLU A 109 -17.00 59.00 35.69
N GLU A 110 -15.85 59.61 35.99
CA GLU A 110 -14.55 59.19 35.46
C GLU A 110 -14.15 57.78 35.94
N GLU A 111 -14.37 57.46 37.22
CA GLU A 111 -14.13 56.11 37.76
C GLU A 111 -15.04 55.06 37.12
N TYR A 112 -16.34 55.32 37.03
CA TYR A 112 -17.31 54.45 36.35
C TYR A 112 -16.93 54.22 34.89
N SER A 113 -16.63 55.29 34.13
CA SER A 113 -16.23 55.18 32.73
C SER A 113 -14.96 54.34 32.55
N ARG A 114 -13.98 54.50 33.45
CA ARG A 114 -12.75 53.70 33.45
C ARG A 114 -13.02 52.22 33.69
N LYS A 115 -13.80 51.88 34.73
CA LYS A 115 -14.15 50.48 35.04
C LYS A 115 -15.00 49.83 33.95
N GLN A 116 -15.94 50.58 33.36
CA GLN A 116 -16.76 50.12 32.23
C GLN A 116 -15.88 49.79 31.02
N LYS A 117 -14.92 50.65 30.69
CA LYS A 117 -13.99 50.42 29.59
C LYS A 117 -13.08 49.22 29.84
N GLU A 118 -12.62 49.02 31.07
CA GLU A 118 -11.83 47.85 31.46
C GLU A 118 -12.63 46.55 31.32
N LEU A 119 -13.89 46.55 31.75
CA LEU A 119 -14.81 45.42 31.59
C LEU A 119 -15.03 45.10 30.10
N ASP A 120 -15.32 46.12 29.29
CA ASP A 120 -15.54 45.94 27.84
C ASP A 120 -14.28 45.41 27.12
N ASP A 121 -13.09 45.87 27.51
CA ASP A 121 -11.82 45.41 26.93
C ASP A 121 -11.54 43.95 27.31
N ILE A 122 -11.78 43.56 28.56
CA ILE A 122 -11.65 42.16 29.02
C ILE A 122 -12.64 41.26 28.27
N LEU A 123 -13.91 41.66 28.16
CA LEU A 123 -14.93 40.89 27.44
C LEU A 123 -14.59 40.73 25.95
N ARG A 124 -14.08 41.78 25.29
CA ARG A 124 -13.62 41.71 23.90
C ARG A 124 -12.43 40.77 23.74
N ARG A 125 -11.43 40.86 24.62
CA ARG A 125 -10.27 39.96 24.60
C ARG A 125 -10.71 38.51 24.81
N PHE A 126 -11.64 38.27 25.73
CA PHE A 126 -12.20 36.94 26.01
C PHE A 126 -12.97 36.37 24.82
N ALA A 127 -13.82 37.15 24.16
CA ALA A 127 -14.55 36.72 22.96
C ALA A 127 -13.62 36.31 21.81
N ASN A 128 -12.50 37.02 21.64
CA ASN A 128 -11.54 36.77 20.57
C ASN A 128 -10.56 35.60 20.84
N THR A 129 -10.51 35.08 22.07
CA THR A 129 -9.66 33.92 22.41
C THR A 129 -10.23 32.56 22.03
N GLY A 130 -11.47 32.47 21.53
CA GLY A 130 -12.13 31.18 21.23
C GLY A 130 -12.60 30.42 22.49
N LEU A 131 -12.49 31.04 23.67
CA LEU A 131 -12.86 30.50 24.98
C LEU A 131 -14.36 30.58 25.28
N ALA A 132 -15.23 30.94 24.32
CA ALA A 132 -16.67 31.09 24.56
C ALA A 132 -17.38 29.77 24.95
N ASN A 133 -16.82 28.62 24.56
CA ASN A 133 -17.15 27.33 25.15
C ASN A 133 -16.08 27.05 26.22
N LEU A 134 -16.45 27.18 27.49
CA LEU A 134 -15.53 27.10 28.64
C LEU A 134 -15.37 25.69 29.18
N GLY A 135 -15.68 24.66 28.40
CA GLY A 135 -15.80 23.33 28.98
C GLY A 135 -16.88 23.28 30.06
N ARG A 136 -18.00 24.00 29.88
CA ARG A 136 -19.12 23.95 30.84
C ARG A 136 -19.57 22.49 30.98
N HIS A 137 -19.53 21.97 32.20
CA HIS A 137 -19.70 20.53 32.52
C HIS A 137 -18.72 19.57 31.81
N SER A 138 -17.55 20.04 31.38
CA SER A 138 -16.55 19.21 30.70
C SER A 138 -15.67 18.42 31.67
N VAL A 139 -15.00 17.42 31.14
CA VAL A 139 -14.07 16.54 31.85
C VAL A 139 -12.75 16.51 31.09
N ALA A 140 -11.66 16.99 31.69
CA ALA A 140 -10.31 16.92 31.11
C ALA A 140 -9.35 16.17 32.05
N HIS A 141 -8.86 14.99 31.66
CA HIS A 141 -7.94 14.17 32.46
C HIS A 141 -6.75 13.68 31.67
N GLY A 142 -5.56 13.68 32.29
CA GLY A 142 -4.33 13.18 31.67
C GLY A 142 -3.39 14.30 31.23
N VAL A 143 -2.19 13.91 30.79
CA VAL A 143 -1.14 14.86 30.42
C VAL A 143 -1.56 15.64 29.16
N GLN A 144 -1.64 16.97 29.24
CA GLN A 144 -2.03 17.83 28.11
C GLN A 144 -3.43 17.57 27.54
N ALA A 145 -4.32 16.87 28.25
CA ALA A 145 -5.71 16.74 27.84
C ALA A 145 -6.39 18.13 27.78
N PHE A 146 -7.32 18.36 26.86
CA PHE A 146 -7.98 19.66 26.67
C PHE A 146 -9.43 19.49 26.22
N ALA A 147 -10.38 19.85 27.09
CA ALA A 147 -11.82 19.78 26.83
C ALA A 147 -12.45 21.18 26.91
N SER A 148 -12.57 21.87 25.76
CA SER A 148 -13.16 23.21 25.69
C SER A 148 -14.63 23.23 25.28
N GLY A 149 -15.17 22.18 24.68
CA GLY A 149 -16.60 22.13 24.35
C GLY A 149 -17.52 22.08 25.58
N GLU A 150 -18.71 22.67 25.54
CA GLU A 150 -19.75 22.38 26.54
C GLU A 150 -20.08 20.88 26.55
N ASP A 151 -20.23 20.30 27.74
CA ASP A 151 -20.45 18.87 27.98
C ASP A 151 -19.41 17.96 27.28
N SER A 152 -18.19 18.46 27.04
CA SER A 152 -17.13 17.70 26.36
C SER A 152 -16.30 16.84 27.31
N ILE A 153 -15.67 15.79 26.79
CA ILE A 153 -14.83 14.87 27.56
C ILE A 153 -13.50 14.68 26.82
N ALA A 154 -12.38 14.95 27.48
CA ALA A 154 -11.03 14.65 27.00
C ALA A 154 -10.27 13.87 28.08
N ILE A 155 -9.98 12.58 27.85
CA ILE A 155 -9.31 11.72 28.82
C ILE A 155 -8.12 11.01 28.15
N GLY A 156 -6.89 11.26 28.58
CA GLY A 156 -5.68 10.65 28.05
C GLY A 156 -4.62 11.68 27.65
N THR A 157 -3.41 11.21 27.37
CA THR A 157 -2.31 12.09 26.95
C THR A 157 -2.63 12.78 25.62
N ASP A 158 -2.55 14.10 25.54
CA ASP A 158 -2.83 14.91 24.34
C ASP A 158 -4.26 14.74 23.78
N ALA A 159 -5.22 14.23 24.55
CA ALA A 159 -6.62 14.13 24.14
C ALA A 159 -7.26 15.52 24.05
N THR A 160 -7.90 15.86 22.94
CA THR A 160 -8.45 17.20 22.70
C THR A 160 -9.90 17.12 22.21
N ALA A 161 -10.84 17.76 22.91
CA ALA A 161 -12.26 17.84 22.55
C ALA A 161 -12.73 19.31 22.56
N GLN A 162 -12.91 19.92 21.39
CA GLN A 162 -13.04 21.38 21.27
C GLN A 162 -14.48 21.90 21.13
N HIS A 163 -15.45 21.01 20.89
CA HIS A 163 -16.82 21.40 20.54
C HIS A 163 -17.87 20.74 21.44
N ILE A 164 -19.10 21.28 21.41
CA ILE A 164 -20.24 20.83 22.23
C ILE A 164 -20.41 19.31 22.11
N GLN A 165 -20.47 18.63 23.26
CA GLN A 165 -20.64 17.17 23.40
C GLN A 165 -19.57 16.33 22.69
N ALA A 166 -18.40 16.91 22.41
CA ALA A 166 -17.27 16.17 21.85
C ALA A 166 -16.63 15.25 22.91
N VAL A 167 -16.26 14.04 22.51
CA VAL A 167 -15.64 13.04 23.38
C VAL A 167 -14.33 12.56 22.75
N ALA A 168 -13.21 12.70 23.44
CA ALA A 168 -11.89 12.24 23.05
C ALA A 168 -11.28 11.41 24.19
N ILE A 169 -11.17 10.08 24.03
CA ILE A 169 -10.63 9.20 25.07
C ILE A 169 -9.48 8.34 24.53
N GLY A 170 -8.31 8.49 25.14
CA GLY A 170 -7.04 7.86 24.76
C GLY A 170 -6.05 8.88 24.17
N LYS A 171 -4.93 8.39 23.65
CA LYS A 171 -3.76 9.24 23.33
C LYS A 171 -3.94 10.04 22.03
N GLY A 172 -3.74 11.36 22.07
CA GLY A 172 -3.61 12.21 20.88
C GLY A 172 -4.85 12.25 19.99
N ASN A 173 -6.03 11.89 20.51
CA ASN A 173 -7.28 12.06 19.79
C ASN A 173 -7.62 13.55 19.71
N LEU A 174 -8.10 14.01 18.56
CA LEU A 174 -8.48 15.39 18.29
C LEU A 174 -9.91 15.44 17.73
N VAL A 175 -10.85 15.95 18.51
CA VAL A 175 -12.24 16.15 18.09
C VAL A 175 -12.54 17.63 18.01
N THR A 176 -12.69 18.12 16.79
CA THR A 176 -12.98 19.54 16.49
C THR A 176 -14.41 19.77 16.00
N ALA A 177 -15.25 18.74 16.00
CA ALA A 177 -16.65 18.81 15.58
C ALA A 177 -17.63 18.58 16.74
N GLN A 178 -18.85 19.11 16.59
CA GLN A 178 -19.94 18.88 17.55
C GLN A 178 -20.32 17.39 17.59
N LYS A 179 -20.56 16.87 18.80
CA LYS A 179 -20.98 15.50 19.06
C LYS A 179 -20.06 14.42 18.47
N GLY A 180 -18.81 14.76 18.16
CA GLY A 180 -17.82 13.81 17.67
C GLY A 180 -17.31 12.90 18.80
N ILE A 181 -17.11 11.62 18.53
CA ILE A 181 -16.63 10.65 19.52
C ILE A 181 -15.39 9.93 19.00
N ALA A 182 -14.22 10.24 19.56
CA ALA A 182 -12.95 9.60 19.26
C ALA A 182 -12.49 8.74 20.45
N LEU A 183 -12.31 7.43 20.23
CA LEU A 183 -11.83 6.48 21.24
C LEU A 183 -10.60 5.72 20.72
N GLY A 184 -9.52 5.68 21.49
CA GLY A 184 -8.27 4.98 21.14
C GLY A 184 -7.10 5.95 20.94
N SER A 185 -6.36 5.87 19.83
CA SER A 185 -5.12 6.66 19.65
C SER A 185 -5.08 7.42 18.33
N GLN A 186 -4.79 8.73 18.37
CA GLN A 186 -4.53 9.55 17.18
C GLN A 186 -5.69 9.58 16.17
N ASN A 187 -6.92 9.50 16.65
CA ASN A 187 -8.10 9.74 15.80
C ASN A 187 -8.37 11.24 15.70
N THR A 188 -8.62 11.73 14.49
CA THR A 188 -9.01 13.12 14.21
C THR A 188 -10.44 13.16 13.67
N ILE A 189 -11.35 13.88 14.32
CA ILE A 189 -12.74 14.02 13.89
C ILE A 189 -13.06 15.49 13.65
N SER A 190 -13.44 15.82 12.41
CA SER A 190 -13.91 17.15 12.00
C SER A 190 -15.32 17.14 11.40
N GLY A 191 -15.94 15.97 11.20
CA GLY A 191 -17.35 15.83 10.81
C GLY A 191 -18.29 15.83 12.01
N ALA A 192 -19.42 16.54 11.92
CA ALA A 192 -20.43 16.57 12.99
C ALA A 192 -21.07 15.18 13.21
N ASN A 193 -21.34 14.82 14.46
CA ASN A 193 -21.90 13.50 14.86
C ASN A 193 -21.07 12.28 14.42
N ALA A 194 -19.82 12.46 14.01
CA ALA A 194 -18.98 11.36 13.56
C ALA A 194 -18.36 10.62 14.73
N ILE A 195 -18.13 9.31 14.55
CA ILE A 195 -17.54 8.42 15.55
C ILE A 195 -16.30 7.79 14.94
N ALA A 196 -15.20 7.75 15.67
CA ALA A 196 -13.98 7.05 15.30
C ALA A 196 -13.44 6.25 16.49
N ILE A 197 -13.40 4.93 16.35
CA ILE A 197 -12.91 4.01 17.37
C ILE A 197 -11.74 3.22 16.79
N GLY A 198 -10.62 3.22 17.49
CA GLY A 198 -9.39 2.53 17.10
C GLY A 198 -8.22 3.50 17.01
N ALA A 199 -7.44 3.49 15.93
CA ALA A 199 -6.25 4.33 15.86
C ALA A 199 -5.97 4.96 14.49
N HIS A 200 -5.44 6.18 14.46
CA HIS A 200 -5.03 6.88 13.23
C HIS A 200 -6.17 7.05 12.21
N ASN A 201 -7.40 7.22 12.66
CA ASN A 201 -8.51 7.52 11.75
C ASN A 201 -8.68 9.04 11.59
N ARG A 202 -9.04 9.51 10.41
CA ARG A 202 -9.41 10.89 10.12
C ARG A 202 -10.82 10.93 9.52
N VAL A 203 -11.77 11.48 10.26
CA VAL A 203 -13.20 11.43 9.90
C VAL A 203 -13.74 12.86 9.76
N ALA A 204 -13.85 13.29 8.50
CA ALA A 204 -14.38 14.60 8.13
C ALA A 204 -15.84 14.55 7.67
N GLY A 205 -16.35 13.38 7.25
CA GLY A 205 -17.75 13.21 6.87
C GLY A 205 -18.69 13.24 8.09
N ALA A 206 -19.78 14.00 8.00
CA ALA A 206 -20.80 14.05 9.04
C ALA A 206 -21.58 12.73 9.15
N ASN A 207 -22.05 12.41 10.36
CA ASN A 207 -22.82 11.20 10.67
C ASN A 207 -22.13 9.88 10.27
N THR A 208 -20.79 9.88 10.20
CA THR A 208 -20.01 8.71 9.78
C THR A 208 -19.42 7.97 10.98
N VAL A 209 -19.48 6.64 10.94
CA VAL A 209 -18.99 5.77 12.00
C VAL A 209 -17.81 4.95 11.51
N ILE A 210 -16.66 5.11 12.15
CA ILE A 210 -15.45 4.35 11.88
C ILE A 210 -15.11 3.48 13.09
N LEU A 211 -14.97 2.18 12.84
CA LEU A 211 -14.40 1.22 13.78
C LEU A 211 -13.22 0.53 13.09
N GLY A 212 -12.00 1.02 13.31
CA GLY A 212 -10.85 0.54 12.57
C GLY A 212 -9.57 1.30 12.83
N HIS A 213 -8.62 1.13 11.92
CA HIS A 213 -7.30 1.76 11.99
C HIS A 213 -6.92 2.29 10.61
N ASN A 214 -6.32 3.47 10.57
CA ASN A 214 -5.78 4.06 9.33
C ASN A 214 -6.87 4.26 8.25
N ILE A 215 -7.96 4.91 8.62
CA ILE A 215 -9.05 5.28 7.70
C ILE A 215 -9.12 6.80 7.61
N ASP A 216 -8.93 7.36 6.41
CA ASP A 216 -9.18 8.78 6.10
C ASP A 216 -10.43 8.88 5.22
N THR A 217 -11.45 9.60 5.68
CA THR A 217 -12.71 9.72 4.95
C THR A 217 -13.40 11.07 5.13
N THR A 218 -13.97 11.55 4.03
CA THR A 218 -14.87 12.70 3.95
C THR A 218 -16.31 12.30 3.63
N VAL A 219 -16.59 11.00 3.47
CA VAL A 219 -17.91 10.49 3.05
C VAL A 219 -18.86 10.56 4.24
N GLU A 220 -20.02 11.18 4.04
CA GLU A 220 -21.06 11.33 5.07
C GLU A 220 -21.97 10.09 5.19
N ASN A 221 -22.72 10.00 6.29
CA ASN A 221 -23.77 8.99 6.54
C ASN A 221 -23.33 7.54 6.32
N SER A 222 -22.04 7.24 6.51
CA SER A 222 -21.46 5.96 6.12
C SER A 222 -20.75 5.26 7.28
N VAL A 223 -20.45 3.98 7.12
CA VAL A 223 -19.79 3.16 8.13
C VAL A 223 -18.54 2.51 7.55
N GLY A 224 -17.41 2.65 8.24
CA GLY A 224 -16.15 1.97 7.89
C GLY A 224 -15.75 0.98 8.98
N LEU A 225 -15.57 -0.29 8.61
CA LEU A 225 -15.23 -1.37 9.53
C LEU A 225 -13.90 -2.03 9.14
N GLY A 226 -12.99 -2.14 10.12
CA GLY A 226 -11.70 -2.80 9.97
C GLY A 226 -10.55 -1.88 9.54
N ALA A 227 -9.31 -2.36 9.67
CA ALA A 227 -8.12 -1.56 9.33
C ALA A 227 -8.01 -1.31 7.80
N ASN A 228 -7.52 -0.13 7.41
CA ASN A 228 -7.29 0.24 6.00
C ASN A 228 -8.54 0.14 5.12
N THR A 229 -9.72 0.34 5.69
CA THR A 229 -10.99 0.34 4.95
C THR A 229 -11.16 1.67 4.21
N THR A 230 -11.62 1.60 2.95
CA THR A 230 -11.88 2.79 2.13
C THR A 230 -13.39 2.96 1.97
N LEU A 231 -13.89 4.15 2.29
CA LEU A 231 -15.29 4.51 2.05
C LEU A 231 -15.40 5.26 0.72
N ALA A 232 -16.48 5.00 -0.02
CA ALA A 232 -16.82 5.68 -1.26
C ALA A 232 -18.25 6.21 -1.18
N ASN A 233 -18.55 7.24 -1.97
CA ASN A 233 -19.92 7.73 -2.11
C ASN A 233 -20.84 6.59 -2.60
N PRO A 234 -22.08 6.50 -2.08
CA PRO A 234 -22.98 5.44 -2.46
C PRO A 234 -23.36 5.55 -3.95
N ILE A 235 -23.38 4.41 -4.64
CA ILE A 235 -23.76 4.32 -6.05
C ILE A 235 -25.18 3.77 -6.13
N ALA A 236 -26.08 4.52 -6.77
CA ALA A 236 -27.45 4.09 -7.02
C ALA A 236 -27.50 3.06 -8.15
N THR A 237 -27.77 1.80 -7.81
CA THR A 237 -27.93 0.71 -8.78
C THR A 237 -29.40 0.33 -8.89
N THR A 238 -30.05 0.71 -9.99
CA THR A 238 -31.48 0.51 -10.20
C THR A 238 -31.85 -0.86 -10.78
N GLY A 239 -30.88 -1.56 -11.37
CA GLY A 239 -31.11 -2.81 -12.07
C GLY A 239 -29.91 -3.28 -12.89
N VAL A 240 -30.14 -4.30 -13.70
CA VAL A 240 -29.19 -4.84 -14.69
C VAL A 240 -29.95 -5.36 -15.91
N THR A 241 -29.34 -5.33 -17.07
CA THR A 241 -29.83 -6.04 -18.26
C THR A 241 -29.02 -7.31 -18.46
N ILE A 242 -29.69 -8.46 -18.51
CA ILE A 242 -29.06 -9.76 -18.80
C ILE A 242 -29.67 -10.27 -20.10
N GLY A 243 -28.84 -10.43 -21.14
CA GLY A 243 -29.34 -10.65 -22.51
C GLY A 243 -30.16 -9.45 -22.99
N GLN A 244 -31.42 -9.67 -23.35
CA GLN A 244 -32.35 -8.60 -23.75
C GLN A 244 -33.40 -8.26 -22.68
N GLN A 245 -33.30 -8.85 -21.48
CA GLN A 245 -34.27 -8.66 -20.41
C GLN A 245 -33.72 -7.74 -19.32
N ALA A 246 -34.50 -6.72 -18.96
CA ALA A 246 -34.21 -5.81 -17.85
C ALA A 246 -34.71 -6.38 -16.51
N TYR A 247 -33.86 -6.32 -15.50
CA TYR A 247 -34.16 -6.68 -14.11
C TYR A 247 -33.97 -5.46 -13.22
N TYR A 248 -34.94 -5.16 -12.36
CA TYR A 248 -34.92 -4.01 -11.47
C TYR A 248 -34.67 -4.45 -10.02
N TYR A 249 -33.91 -3.64 -9.28
CA TYR A 249 -33.56 -3.91 -7.89
C TYR A 249 -34.37 -3.05 -6.91
N ALA A 250 -34.51 -3.55 -5.68
CA ALA A 250 -34.99 -2.75 -4.55
C ALA A 250 -33.85 -1.92 -3.95
N GLY A 251 -34.16 -0.90 -3.14
CA GLY A 251 -33.15 -0.11 -2.42
C GLY A 251 -32.32 0.83 -3.30
N THR A 252 -32.89 1.36 -4.39
CA THR A 252 -32.18 2.10 -5.45
C THR A 252 -31.67 3.49 -5.06
N SER A 253 -31.91 3.95 -3.83
CA SER A 253 -31.53 5.28 -3.34
C SER A 253 -30.75 5.17 -2.02
N PRO A 254 -29.52 4.64 -2.06
CA PRO A 254 -28.68 4.52 -0.87
C PRO A 254 -28.26 5.90 -0.34
N VAL A 255 -28.35 6.09 0.98
CA VAL A 255 -27.97 7.33 1.68
C VAL A 255 -26.52 7.36 2.15
N GLY A 256 -25.85 6.20 2.14
CA GLY A 256 -24.48 5.99 2.55
C GLY A 256 -24.06 4.55 2.29
N THR A 257 -22.82 4.20 2.66
CA THR A 257 -22.30 2.84 2.47
C THR A 257 -21.71 2.26 3.75
N VAL A 258 -21.81 0.94 3.91
CA VAL A 258 -21.03 0.19 4.90
C VAL A 258 -19.85 -0.45 4.16
N SER A 259 -18.65 0.09 4.36
CA SER A 259 -17.42 -0.49 3.82
C SER A 259 -16.76 -1.41 4.85
N VAL A 260 -16.37 -2.61 4.40
CA VAL A 260 -15.67 -3.61 5.22
C VAL A 260 -14.23 -3.84 4.77
N GLY A 261 -13.72 -3.06 3.80
CA GLY A 261 -12.38 -3.23 3.25
C GLY A 261 -12.00 -2.18 2.22
N ALA A 262 -11.01 -2.49 1.39
CA ALA A 262 -10.60 -1.68 0.25
C ALA A 262 -10.41 -2.58 -0.98
N LEU A 263 -10.22 -1.96 -2.15
CA LEU A 263 -9.93 -2.70 -3.39
C LEU A 263 -8.68 -3.55 -3.21
N ASN A 264 -8.77 -4.84 -3.54
CA ASN A 264 -7.74 -5.87 -3.34
C ASN A 264 -7.39 -6.16 -1.85
N ALA A 265 -8.20 -5.65 -0.92
CA ALA A 265 -8.11 -5.91 0.52
C ALA A 265 -9.53 -6.13 1.08
N GLU A 266 -10.34 -6.90 0.34
CA GLU A 266 -11.70 -7.24 0.69
C GLU A 266 -11.74 -8.17 1.90
N ARG A 267 -12.85 -8.11 2.65
CA ARG A 267 -13.11 -9.01 3.77
C ARG A 267 -14.32 -9.88 3.47
N THR A 268 -14.28 -11.12 3.96
CA THR A 268 -15.47 -11.98 3.97
C THR A 268 -16.44 -11.50 5.05
N ILE A 269 -17.73 -11.50 4.74
CA ILE A 269 -18.80 -11.35 5.73
C ILE A 269 -19.37 -12.75 5.96
N THR A 270 -19.13 -13.31 7.15
CA THR A 270 -19.47 -14.71 7.47
C THR A 270 -20.64 -14.79 8.44
N ASN A 271 -21.25 -15.97 8.53
CA ASN A 271 -22.44 -16.24 9.36
C ASN A 271 -23.68 -15.40 8.98
N VAL A 272 -23.79 -15.06 7.70
CA VAL A 272 -24.97 -14.40 7.14
C VAL A 272 -26.06 -15.45 6.93
N ALA A 273 -27.16 -15.35 7.68
CA ALA A 273 -28.35 -16.16 7.48
C ALA A 273 -28.96 -15.92 6.08
N ALA A 274 -29.76 -16.86 5.58
CA ALA A 274 -30.39 -16.72 4.27
C ALA A 274 -31.35 -15.51 4.25
N GLY A 275 -31.13 -14.58 3.33
CA GLY A 275 -31.99 -13.41 3.14
C GLY A 275 -33.31 -13.78 2.46
N ARG A 276 -34.35 -12.97 2.64
CA ARG A 276 -35.61 -13.18 1.89
C ARG A 276 -35.36 -12.95 0.39
N VAL A 277 -35.87 -13.82 -0.47
CA VAL A 277 -35.76 -13.68 -1.93
C VAL A 277 -37.10 -13.22 -2.49
N SER A 278 -37.24 -11.93 -2.75
CA SER A 278 -38.45 -11.30 -3.33
C SER A 278 -38.09 -10.00 -4.05
N ARG A 279 -39.02 -9.45 -4.87
CA ARG A 279 -38.79 -8.20 -5.64
C ARG A 279 -38.49 -6.97 -4.80
N THR A 280 -38.86 -6.97 -3.53
CA THR A 280 -38.71 -5.82 -2.62
C THR A 280 -37.68 -6.07 -1.52
N SER A 281 -36.99 -7.21 -1.53
CA SER A 281 -36.03 -7.56 -0.49
C SER A 281 -34.77 -6.69 -0.59
N THR A 282 -34.30 -6.22 0.57
CA THR A 282 -33.00 -5.55 0.74
C THR A 282 -32.11 -6.33 1.72
N ASP A 283 -32.41 -7.61 1.93
CA ASP A 283 -31.59 -8.50 2.75
C ASP A 283 -30.33 -8.93 1.98
N ALA A 284 -29.22 -9.13 2.69
CA ALA A 284 -28.04 -9.74 2.10
C ALA A 284 -28.33 -11.21 1.70
N ILE A 285 -27.81 -11.63 0.55
CA ILE A 285 -27.87 -13.02 0.08
C ILE A 285 -26.60 -13.73 0.52
N ASN A 286 -26.73 -14.96 1.03
CA ASN A 286 -25.57 -15.79 1.38
C ASN A 286 -25.24 -16.81 0.27
N GLY A 287 -24.11 -17.51 0.42
CA GLY A 287 -23.62 -18.45 -0.60
C GLY A 287 -24.55 -19.63 -0.89
N SER A 288 -25.32 -20.13 0.08
CA SER A 288 -26.20 -21.29 -0.13
C SER A 288 -27.41 -20.95 -1.01
N GLN A 289 -27.88 -19.71 -0.97
CA GLN A 289 -28.97 -19.25 -1.84
C GLN A 289 -28.54 -19.14 -3.29
N LEU A 290 -27.33 -18.62 -3.54
CA LEU A 290 -26.76 -18.57 -4.89
C LEU A 290 -26.46 -19.99 -5.41
N TYR A 291 -25.94 -20.86 -4.54
CA TYR A 291 -25.70 -22.26 -4.88
C TYR A 291 -26.99 -22.99 -5.24
N ALA A 292 -28.08 -22.81 -4.50
CA ALA A 292 -29.38 -23.42 -4.83
C ALA A 292 -29.90 -22.99 -6.20
N LEU A 293 -29.71 -21.73 -6.60
CA LEU A 293 -30.05 -21.26 -7.94
C LEU A 293 -29.15 -21.89 -9.02
N GLN A 294 -27.84 -21.95 -8.76
CA GLN A 294 -26.89 -22.57 -9.69
C GLN A 294 -27.18 -24.07 -9.89
N ASP A 295 -27.50 -24.77 -8.80
CA ASP A 295 -27.88 -26.18 -8.83
C ASP A 295 -29.12 -26.38 -9.69
N TYR A 296 -30.16 -25.56 -9.50
CA TYR A 296 -31.35 -25.56 -10.35
C TYR A 296 -31.00 -25.33 -11.84
N ILE A 297 -30.16 -24.35 -12.16
CA ILE A 297 -29.74 -24.06 -13.55
C ILE A 297 -28.98 -25.23 -14.17
N ASN A 298 -28.11 -25.91 -13.42
CA ASN A 298 -27.38 -27.08 -13.93
C ASN A 298 -28.33 -28.23 -14.29
N HIS A 299 -29.44 -28.36 -13.55
CA HIS A 299 -30.48 -29.34 -13.84
C HIS A 299 -31.44 -28.92 -14.98
N LEU A 300 -31.32 -27.69 -15.53
CA LEU A 300 -32.03 -27.27 -16.75
C LEU A 300 -31.34 -27.75 -18.04
N GLN A 301 -30.16 -28.37 -17.95
CA GLN A 301 -29.60 -29.08 -19.10
C GLN A 301 -30.49 -30.29 -19.39
N LEU A 302 -31.16 -30.29 -20.55
CA LEU A 302 -31.87 -31.46 -21.04
C LEU A 302 -30.90 -32.66 -20.95
N PRO A 303 -31.32 -33.80 -20.40
CA PRO A 303 -30.46 -34.95 -20.29
C PRO A 303 -29.90 -35.26 -21.68
N LYS A 304 -28.56 -35.25 -21.82
CA LYS A 304 -27.87 -35.88 -22.94
C LYS A 304 -28.09 -37.38 -22.79
N THR A 305 -29.27 -37.84 -23.16
CA THR A 305 -29.55 -39.24 -23.39
C THR A 305 -29.29 -39.51 -24.86
N ASP A 306 -28.46 -40.51 -25.15
CA ASP A 306 -28.25 -41.08 -26.49
C ASP A 306 -29.53 -41.75 -27.08
N ASN A 307 -30.71 -41.48 -26.49
CA ASN A 307 -32.05 -41.88 -26.95
C ASN A 307 -33.13 -41.01 -26.26
N PRO A 308 -33.83 -40.09 -26.95
CA PRO A 308 -34.83 -39.25 -26.30
C PRO A 308 -36.20 -39.94 -26.35
N THR A 309 -36.65 -40.45 -25.21
CA THR A 309 -38.09 -40.71 -24.96
C THR A 309 -38.54 -40.00 -23.69
N THR A 310 -38.18 -38.72 -23.56
CA THR A 310 -38.87 -37.83 -22.63
C THR A 310 -40.15 -37.36 -23.31
N ILE A 311 -41.29 -37.92 -22.90
CA ILE A 311 -42.60 -37.46 -23.34
C ILE A 311 -42.85 -36.10 -22.67
N ILE A 312 -42.70 -35.03 -23.44
CA ILE A 312 -43.13 -33.69 -23.02
C ILE A 312 -44.61 -33.56 -23.45
N PRO A 313 -45.54 -33.19 -22.55
CA PRO A 313 -46.93 -32.97 -22.91
C PRO A 313 -47.02 -31.98 -24.09
N ALA A 314 -47.71 -32.38 -25.16
CA ALA A 314 -47.64 -31.74 -26.48
C ALA A 314 -48.31 -30.34 -26.56
N THR A 315 -48.80 -29.80 -25.46
CA THR A 315 -49.46 -28.49 -25.44
C THR A 315 -48.48 -27.32 -25.56
N ASP A 316 -47.22 -27.47 -25.14
CA ASP A 316 -46.29 -26.33 -24.97
C ASP A 316 -44.99 -26.41 -25.78
N ILE A 317 -44.87 -27.30 -26.77
CA ILE A 317 -43.67 -27.33 -27.63
C ILE A 317 -43.83 -26.32 -28.78
N ASN A 318 -43.09 -25.22 -28.73
CA ASN A 318 -42.94 -24.31 -29.87
C ASN A 318 -41.64 -24.62 -30.61
N ILE A 319 -41.70 -25.44 -31.66
CA ILE A 319 -40.55 -25.72 -32.52
C ILE A 319 -40.50 -24.63 -33.59
N ILE A 320 -39.48 -23.76 -33.54
CA ILE A 320 -39.29 -22.66 -34.50
C ILE A 320 -38.37 -23.16 -35.61
N ALA A 321 -38.72 -22.88 -36.87
CA ALA A 321 -37.87 -23.18 -38.03
C ALA A 321 -36.50 -22.47 -37.89
N GLY A 322 -35.41 -23.24 -37.87
CA GLY A 322 -34.03 -22.77 -37.91
C GLY A 322 -33.40 -22.98 -39.30
N GLN A 323 -32.09 -22.75 -39.44
CA GLN A 323 -31.40 -22.80 -40.76
C GLN A 323 -31.62 -24.10 -41.57
N ASN A 324 -31.87 -25.23 -40.91
CA ASN A 324 -32.01 -26.54 -41.57
C ASN A 324 -33.45 -27.06 -41.59
N ILE A 325 -34.41 -26.24 -41.15
CA ILE A 325 -35.84 -26.59 -41.10
C ILE A 325 -36.57 -25.59 -41.98
N GLU A 326 -37.10 -26.06 -43.09
CA GLU A 326 -37.88 -25.27 -44.05
C GLU A 326 -39.22 -24.84 -43.44
N SER A 327 -39.90 -25.75 -42.75
CA SER A 327 -41.13 -25.44 -42.01
C SER A 327 -41.41 -26.44 -40.90
N VAL A 328 -42.19 -26.01 -39.91
CA VAL A 328 -42.78 -26.90 -38.92
C VAL A 328 -44.29 -26.72 -38.98
N GLU A 329 -45.01 -27.80 -39.27
CA GLU A 329 -46.47 -27.82 -39.27
C GLU A 329 -46.98 -28.55 -38.04
N LYS A 330 -47.77 -27.85 -37.22
CA LYS A 330 -48.48 -28.43 -36.07
C LYS A 330 -49.87 -28.86 -36.53
N THR A 331 -50.18 -30.14 -36.38
CA THR A 331 -51.54 -30.68 -36.56
C THR A 331 -52.07 -31.19 -35.24
N THR A 332 -53.39 -31.07 -35.04
CA THR A 332 -54.07 -31.63 -33.87
C THR A 332 -55.21 -32.48 -34.40
N ASP A 333 -55.21 -33.76 -34.05
CA ASP A 333 -56.28 -34.65 -34.48
C ASP A 333 -57.54 -34.45 -33.63
N GLN A 334 -58.62 -35.14 -34.00
CA GLN A 334 -59.93 -35.03 -33.34
C GLN A 334 -59.94 -35.58 -31.90
N SER A 335 -58.89 -36.33 -31.50
CA SER A 335 -58.71 -36.81 -30.12
C SER A 335 -57.95 -35.81 -29.24
N GLY A 336 -57.48 -34.70 -29.84
CA GLY A 336 -56.63 -33.72 -29.17
C GLY A 336 -55.14 -34.06 -29.21
N ALA A 337 -54.74 -35.14 -29.92
CA ALA A 337 -53.34 -35.49 -30.07
C ALA A 337 -52.65 -34.55 -31.05
N VAL A 338 -51.57 -33.92 -30.59
CA VAL A 338 -50.79 -32.96 -31.37
C VAL A 338 -49.63 -33.69 -32.05
N SER A 339 -49.49 -33.53 -33.36
CA SER A 339 -48.36 -34.00 -34.15
C SER A 339 -47.63 -32.82 -34.79
N TYR A 340 -46.30 -32.88 -34.83
CA TYR A 340 -45.45 -31.91 -35.50
C TYR A 340 -44.81 -32.57 -36.72
N THR A 341 -45.06 -32.02 -37.91
CA THR A 341 -44.33 -32.37 -39.13
C THR A 341 -43.19 -31.37 -39.29
N ILE A 342 -41.95 -31.85 -39.24
CA ILE A 342 -40.76 -31.02 -39.42
C ILE A 342 -40.23 -31.26 -40.83
N ASN A 343 -40.40 -30.26 -41.70
CA ASN A 343 -39.88 -30.30 -43.07
C ASN A 343 -38.46 -29.72 -43.07
N ALA A 344 -37.46 -30.55 -43.37
CA ALA A 344 -36.07 -30.12 -43.48
C ALA A 344 -35.77 -29.55 -44.87
N VAL A 345 -34.81 -28.63 -44.96
CA VAL A 345 -34.36 -28.06 -46.25
C VAL A 345 -33.75 -29.16 -47.13
N GLY A 346 -34.09 -29.16 -48.43
CA GLY A 346 -33.84 -30.25 -49.39
C GLY A 346 -32.41 -30.84 -49.42
N TYR A 347 -32.36 -32.17 -49.45
CA TYR A 347 -31.14 -32.96 -49.64
C TYR A 347 -30.60 -32.80 -51.07
N SER A 348 -29.62 -31.90 -51.27
CA SER A 348 -28.69 -32.06 -52.40
C SER A 348 -27.62 -33.07 -51.97
N GLY A 349 -27.49 -34.19 -52.70
CA GLY A 349 -26.51 -35.24 -52.39
C GLY A 349 -25.04 -34.85 -52.60
N GLY A 350 -24.74 -33.55 -52.61
CA GLY A 350 -23.46 -33.00 -53.06
C GLY A 350 -23.25 -33.13 -54.57
N GLU A 351 -22.13 -32.60 -55.05
CA GLU A 351 -21.69 -32.79 -56.45
C GLU A 351 -21.53 -34.29 -56.76
N GLY A 352 -22.18 -34.76 -57.83
CA GLY A 352 -22.01 -36.12 -58.37
C GLY A 352 -23.12 -37.13 -58.07
N VAL A 353 -24.12 -36.77 -57.24
CA VAL A 353 -25.31 -37.60 -57.00
C VAL A 353 -26.52 -37.04 -57.74
N GLN A 354 -27.01 -37.78 -58.74
CA GLN A 354 -28.24 -37.46 -59.46
C GLN A 354 -29.35 -38.43 -59.03
N ILE A 355 -30.45 -37.89 -58.50
CA ILE A 355 -31.65 -38.68 -58.15
C ILE A 355 -32.70 -38.40 -59.21
N ASN A 356 -32.94 -39.37 -60.10
CA ASN A 356 -33.99 -39.26 -61.11
C ASN A 356 -35.20 -40.08 -60.67
N GLU A 357 -36.39 -39.51 -60.83
CA GLU A 357 -37.65 -40.23 -60.68
C GLU A 357 -38.02 -40.88 -62.02
N GLN A 358 -38.06 -42.21 -62.05
CA GLN A 358 -38.76 -42.97 -63.09
C GLN A 358 -39.83 -43.83 -62.44
N GLN A 359 -41.03 -43.79 -63.03
CA GLN A 359 -42.29 -44.33 -62.54
C GLN A 359 -42.13 -45.64 -61.75
N GLU A 360 -42.10 -45.49 -60.41
CA GLU A 360 -42.08 -46.53 -59.37
C GLU A 360 -40.71 -47.01 -58.84
N LYS A 361 -39.57 -46.45 -59.29
CA LYS A 361 -38.27 -46.63 -58.58
C LYS A 361 -37.43 -45.35 -58.59
N ARG A 362 -36.94 -44.98 -57.41
CA ARG A 362 -35.88 -43.98 -57.29
C ARG A 362 -34.56 -44.63 -57.69
N ILE A 363 -34.00 -44.25 -58.83
CA ILE A 363 -32.68 -44.71 -59.27
C ILE A 363 -31.67 -43.67 -58.80
N ILE A 364 -30.77 -44.09 -57.89
CA ILE A 364 -29.64 -43.26 -57.44
C ILE A 364 -28.49 -43.53 -58.40
N ASN A 365 -28.20 -42.57 -59.29
CA ASN A 365 -27.01 -42.61 -60.13
C ASN A 365 -25.87 -41.92 -59.38
N VAL A 366 -24.99 -42.74 -58.80
CA VAL A 366 -23.72 -42.26 -58.24
C VAL A 366 -22.71 -42.24 -59.38
N SER A 367 -22.24 -41.05 -59.76
CA SER A 367 -20.98 -40.97 -60.53
C SER A 367 -19.91 -41.48 -59.58
N GLY A 368 -19.43 -42.71 -59.76
CA GLY A 368 -18.59 -43.35 -58.75
C GLY A 368 -17.31 -42.58 -58.43
N VAL A 369 -16.51 -43.08 -57.49
CA VAL A 369 -15.42 -42.30 -56.86
C VAL A 369 -14.45 -41.75 -57.92
N ARG A 370 -14.31 -40.43 -57.95
CA ARG A 370 -13.32 -39.71 -58.74
C ARG A 370 -12.14 -39.41 -57.83
N THR A 371 -10.99 -40.01 -58.10
CA THR A 371 -9.76 -39.76 -57.34
C THR A 371 -8.82 -38.95 -58.20
N GLY A 372 -8.42 -37.77 -57.71
CA GLY A 372 -7.27 -37.04 -58.23
C GLY A 372 -6.01 -37.50 -57.51
N THR A 373 -4.93 -37.71 -58.26
CA THR A 373 -3.60 -37.99 -57.71
C THR A 373 -2.73 -36.74 -57.79
N ASP A 374 -1.69 -36.69 -56.95
CA ASP A 374 -0.80 -35.52 -56.84
C ASP A 374 0.03 -35.25 -58.12
N ASP A 375 0.06 -36.20 -59.06
CA ASP A 375 0.62 -36.04 -60.41
C ASP A 375 -0.35 -35.36 -61.40
N GLY A 376 -1.53 -34.94 -60.93
CA GLY A 376 -2.56 -34.27 -61.71
C GLY A 376 -3.43 -35.22 -62.55
N GLN A 377 -3.23 -36.53 -62.46
CA GLN A 377 -4.10 -37.50 -63.14
C GLN A 377 -5.42 -37.66 -62.37
N VAL A 378 -6.50 -37.87 -63.11
CA VAL A 378 -7.83 -38.08 -62.52
C VAL A 378 -8.44 -39.35 -63.07
N HIS A 379 -8.76 -40.27 -62.18
CA HIS A 379 -9.35 -41.55 -62.51
C HIS A 379 -10.79 -41.58 -62.00
N GLN A 380 -11.72 -41.99 -62.86
CA GLN A 380 -13.13 -42.08 -62.53
C GLN A 380 -13.56 -43.55 -62.54
N HIS A 381 -13.94 -44.06 -61.37
CA HIS A 381 -14.43 -45.42 -61.24
C HIS A 381 -15.96 -45.42 -61.35
N THR A 382 -16.48 -45.86 -62.50
CA THR A 382 -17.93 -45.81 -62.80
C THR A 382 -18.74 -46.96 -62.21
N HIS A 383 -18.10 -47.96 -61.60
CA HIS A 383 -18.77 -49.10 -60.99
C HIS A 383 -18.29 -49.33 -59.55
N LEU A 384 -19.20 -49.22 -58.58
CA LEU A 384 -18.93 -49.38 -57.14
C LEU A 384 -18.60 -50.84 -56.73
N ASN A 385 -18.66 -51.81 -57.65
CA ASN A 385 -18.38 -53.22 -57.38
C ASN A 385 -16.93 -53.65 -57.69
N LYS A 386 -16.07 -52.72 -58.11
CA LYS A 386 -14.63 -52.96 -58.29
C LYS A 386 -13.83 -52.23 -57.21
N THR A 387 -12.90 -52.93 -56.59
CA THR A 387 -12.01 -52.38 -55.56
C THR A 387 -11.11 -51.29 -56.16
N LEU A 388 -11.05 -50.13 -55.50
CA LEU A 388 -10.00 -49.14 -55.72
C LEU A 388 -8.74 -49.60 -54.99
N GLU A 389 -7.68 -49.92 -55.72
CA GLU A 389 -6.43 -50.39 -55.13
C GLU A 389 -5.54 -49.21 -54.73
N ILE A 390 -5.05 -49.22 -53.48
CA ILE A 390 -3.97 -48.35 -53.02
C ILE A 390 -2.70 -49.20 -52.98
N GLN A 391 -1.80 -48.98 -53.93
CA GLN A 391 -0.57 -49.76 -54.07
C GLN A 391 0.63 -48.94 -53.57
N GLY A 392 1.41 -49.50 -52.63
CA GLY A 392 2.73 -48.97 -52.30
C GLY A 392 3.71 -49.15 -53.48
N ASP A 393 4.73 -48.30 -53.58
CA ASP A 393 5.73 -48.37 -54.66
C ASP A 393 6.67 -49.60 -54.53
N GLY A 394 6.56 -50.34 -53.42
CA GLY A 394 7.39 -51.49 -53.11
C GLY A 394 8.84 -51.13 -52.79
N LYS A 395 9.17 -49.84 -52.66
CA LYS A 395 10.51 -49.31 -52.39
C LYS A 395 10.55 -48.57 -51.06
N ASN A 396 9.84 -47.44 -50.96
CA ASN A 396 9.79 -46.61 -49.76
C ASN A 396 8.45 -46.73 -49.03
N LEU A 397 7.39 -47.09 -49.76
CA LEU A 397 6.04 -47.21 -49.26
C LEU A 397 5.50 -48.62 -49.53
N SER A 398 4.99 -49.25 -48.48
CA SER A 398 4.31 -50.55 -48.58
C SER A 398 2.85 -50.42 -48.12
N THR A 399 1.95 -51.12 -48.78
CA THR A 399 0.56 -51.27 -48.33
C THR A 399 0.30 -52.69 -47.88
N ARG A 400 -0.37 -52.85 -46.74
CA ARG A 400 -0.78 -54.15 -46.20
C ARG A 400 -2.17 -54.09 -45.64
N THR A 401 -2.89 -55.20 -45.71
CA THR A 401 -4.21 -55.33 -45.08
C THR A 401 -4.03 -55.96 -43.69
N THR A 402 -4.60 -55.36 -42.65
CA THR A 402 -4.59 -55.92 -41.29
C THR A 402 -5.56 -57.08 -41.16
N SER A 403 -5.47 -57.86 -40.08
CA SER A 403 -6.42 -58.92 -39.76
C SER A 403 -7.86 -58.43 -39.56
N THR A 404 -8.06 -57.13 -39.34
CA THR A 404 -9.36 -56.47 -39.23
C THR A 404 -9.88 -55.90 -40.56
N GLY A 405 -9.13 -56.08 -41.65
CA GLY A 405 -9.51 -55.61 -42.98
C GLY A 405 -9.15 -54.15 -43.29
N ALA A 406 -8.42 -53.46 -42.39
CA ALA A 406 -7.95 -52.10 -42.67
C ALA A 406 -6.74 -52.11 -43.61
N ILE A 407 -6.73 -51.24 -44.61
CA ILE A 407 -5.54 -50.99 -45.44
C ILE A 407 -4.63 -50.05 -44.67
N GLN A 408 -3.44 -50.52 -44.33
CA GLN A 408 -2.40 -49.73 -43.70
C GLN A 408 -1.30 -49.42 -44.71
N THR A 409 -1.04 -48.13 -44.89
CA THR A 409 0.14 -47.65 -45.62
C THR A 409 1.27 -47.43 -44.62
N VAL A 410 2.42 -48.04 -44.84
CA VAL A 410 3.58 -47.95 -43.95
C VAL A 410 4.83 -47.59 -44.74
N LEU A 411 5.72 -46.81 -44.11
CA LEU A 411 7.07 -46.60 -44.63
C LEU A 411 7.92 -47.85 -44.37
N ASN A 412 8.78 -48.18 -45.32
CA ASN A 412 9.78 -49.22 -45.13
C ASN A 412 10.85 -48.76 -44.14
N ASN A 413 11.48 -49.73 -43.45
CA ASN A 413 12.52 -49.44 -42.45
C ASN A 413 13.72 -48.70 -43.08
N ASP A 414 14.06 -49.08 -44.32
CA ASP A 414 15.07 -48.42 -45.13
C ASP A 414 14.40 -47.60 -46.23
N LEU A 415 14.79 -46.33 -46.34
CA LEU A 415 14.29 -45.42 -47.36
C LEU A 415 15.40 -45.07 -48.35
N GLY A 416 15.18 -45.40 -49.62
CA GLY A 416 16.02 -44.98 -50.74
C GLY A 416 15.59 -43.60 -51.23
N ILE A 417 16.13 -42.54 -50.63
CA ILE A 417 15.81 -41.14 -50.97
C ILE A 417 17.08 -40.36 -51.35
N ASN A 418 16.98 -39.47 -52.33
CA ASN A 418 18.10 -38.61 -52.75
C ASN A 418 18.40 -37.50 -51.73
N SER A 419 17.35 -37.04 -51.04
CA SER A 419 17.44 -36.02 -50.00
C SER A 419 16.29 -36.18 -49.02
N LEU A 420 16.56 -35.92 -47.75
CA LEU A 420 15.55 -35.65 -46.73
C LEU A 420 15.57 -34.15 -46.43
N THR A 421 14.48 -33.45 -46.75
CA THR A 421 14.31 -32.03 -46.45
C THR A 421 13.14 -31.87 -45.50
N ILE A 422 13.35 -31.13 -44.41
CA ILE A 422 12.27 -30.72 -43.52
C ILE A 422 11.75 -29.37 -44.01
N GLU A 423 10.45 -29.28 -44.28
CA GLU A 423 9.80 -28.05 -44.78
C GLU A 423 10.00 -26.87 -43.81
N ASN A 424 9.87 -25.64 -44.33
CA ASN A 424 10.08 -24.38 -43.60
C ASN A 424 11.54 -24.11 -43.18
N GLY A 425 12.51 -24.60 -43.95
CA GLY A 425 13.93 -24.36 -43.66
C GLY A 425 14.42 -25.14 -42.45
N GLY A 426 13.96 -26.38 -42.27
CA GLY A 426 14.58 -27.26 -41.28
C GLY A 426 15.93 -27.82 -41.76
N PRO A 427 16.64 -28.57 -40.90
CA PRO A 427 17.81 -29.34 -41.32
C PRO A 427 17.49 -30.28 -42.48
N SER A 428 18.51 -30.56 -43.30
CA SER A 428 18.40 -31.50 -44.41
C SER A 428 19.61 -32.42 -44.52
N LEU A 429 19.36 -33.58 -45.11
CA LEU A 429 20.38 -34.56 -45.49
C LEU A 429 20.30 -34.74 -47.00
N SER A 430 21.41 -34.55 -47.71
CA SER A 430 21.52 -34.82 -49.14
C SER A 430 22.80 -35.58 -49.45
N LYS A 431 23.00 -35.90 -50.74
CA LYS A 431 24.26 -36.46 -51.24
C LYS A 431 25.50 -35.61 -50.89
N ASP A 432 25.32 -34.32 -50.62
CA ASP A 432 26.40 -33.38 -50.31
C ASP A 432 26.68 -33.30 -48.79
N GLY A 433 25.88 -33.97 -47.96
CA GLY A 433 26.07 -34.06 -46.51
C GLY A 433 24.89 -33.50 -45.70
N ILE A 434 25.19 -33.07 -44.47
CA ILE A 434 24.21 -32.50 -43.54
C ILE A 434 24.23 -30.98 -43.63
N ASN A 435 23.08 -30.36 -43.88
CA ASN A 435 22.87 -28.93 -43.71
C ASN A 435 21.96 -28.71 -42.50
N ALA A 436 22.49 -28.14 -41.42
CA ALA A 436 21.72 -27.87 -40.21
C ALA A 436 20.81 -26.63 -40.33
N ASN A 437 20.88 -25.87 -41.42
CA ASN A 437 20.21 -24.58 -41.62
C ASN A 437 20.25 -23.65 -40.38
N HIS A 438 21.46 -23.39 -39.86
CA HIS A 438 21.69 -22.56 -38.67
C HIS A 438 21.06 -23.08 -37.36
N THR A 439 20.67 -24.36 -37.30
CA THR A 439 20.18 -24.99 -36.06
C THR A 439 21.28 -25.73 -35.30
N ILE A 440 21.07 -25.88 -33.99
CA ILE A 440 21.98 -26.61 -33.10
C ILE A 440 21.75 -28.12 -33.25
N ILE A 441 22.83 -28.87 -33.51
CA ILE A 441 22.83 -30.33 -33.45
C ILE A 441 23.21 -30.75 -32.02
N GLN A 442 22.23 -31.25 -31.27
CA GLN A 442 22.37 -31.70 -29.89
C GLN A 442 22.46 -33.23 -29.80
N ASN A 443 22.77 -33.76 -28.61
CA ASN A 443 22.95 -35.20 -28.34
C ASN A 443 24.10 -35.88 -29.11
N ILE A 444 25.13 -35.11 -29.48
CA ILE A 444 26.36 -35.65 -30.05
C ILE A 444 27.23 -36.22 -28.92
N ALA A 445 27.41 -37.55 -28.94
CA ALA A 445 28.34 -38.24 -28.05
C ALA A 445 29.80 -37.78 -28.30
N GLU A 446 30.73 -38.09 -27.40
CA GLU A 446 32.13 -37.74 -27.62
C GLU A 446 32.70 -38.53 -28.80
N GLY A 447 33.24 -37.84 -29.80
CA GLY A 447 33.85 -38.46 -30.97
C GLY A 447 35.10 -39.26 -30.58
N VAL A 448 35.23 -40.48 -31.12
CA VAL A 448 36.33 -41.41 -30.83
C VAL A 448 37.22 -41.62 -32.05
N LYS A 449 36.64 -41.70 -33.26
CA LYS A 449 37.35 -41.86 -34.52
C LYS A 449 37.66 -40.50 -35.17
N PRO A 450 38.66 -40.42 -36.07
CA PRO A 450 39.00 -39.18 -36.77
C PRO A 450 37.87 -38.56 -37.62
N THR A 451 36.87 -39.36 -37.98
CA THR A 451 35.71 -38.94 -38.80
C THR A 451 34.48 -38.60 -37.97
N ASP A 452 34.53 -38.75 -36.64
CA ASP A 452 33.40 -38.46 -35.77
C ASP A 452 33.28 -36.95 -35.55
N ALA A 453 32.04 -36.47 -35.35
CA ALA A 453 31.80 -35.11 -34.90
C ALA A 453 32.35 -34.90 -33.48
N VAL A 454 32.95 -33.74 -33.22
CA VAL A 454 33.44 -33.33 -31.90
C VAL A 454 32.36 -32.52 -31.20
N ASN A 455 32.01 -32.87 -29.96
CA ASN A 455 31.04 -32.10 -29.18
C ASN A 455 31.69 -30.93 -28.41
N VAL A 456 30.86 -30.00 -27.94
CA VAL A 456 31.34 -28.79 -27.24
C VAL A 456 32.14 -29.13 -25.97
N ARG A 457 31.81 -30.22 -25.27
CA ARG A 457 32.53 -30.66 -24.08
C ARG A 457 33.99 -31.03 -24.39
N GLN A 458 34.22 -31.73 -25.51
CA GLN A 458 35.58 -32.06 -25.96
C GLN A 458 36.39 -30.79 -26.30
N LEU A 459 35.75 -29.78 -26.91
CA LEU A 459 36.39 -28.49 -27.22
C LEU A 459 36.69 -27.69 -25.94
N GLN A 460 35.74 -27.59 -25.01
CA GLN A 460 35.91 -26.91 -23.72
C GLN A 460 37.05 -27.51 -22.91
N LYS A 461 37.14 -28.84 -22.84
CA LYS A 461 38.24 -29.53 -22.15
C LYS A 461 39.63 -29.15 -22.70
N GLN A 462 39.74 -28.96 -24.02
CA GLN A 462 40.97 -28.45 -24.62
C GLN A 462 41.19 -26.96 -24.33
N GLY A 463 40.13 -26.16 -24.36
CA GLY A 463 40.13 -24.76 -23.96
C GLY A 463 40.63 -24.56 -22.53
N ASP A 464 40.11 -25.30 -21.56
CA ASP A 464 40.50 -25.22 -20.15
C ASP A 464 41.99 -25.56 -19.95
N LYS A 465 42.48 -26.60 -20.65
CA LYS A 465 43.89 -26.98 -20.64
C LYS A 465 44.78 -25.89 -21.21
N LEU A 466 44.30 -25.16 -22.23
CA LEU A 466 45.03 -24.03 -22.80
C LEU A 466 45.04 -22.83 -21.85
N HIS A 467 43.91 -22.46 -21.26
CA HIS A 467 43.82 -21.36 -20.30
C HIS A 467 44.74 -21.58 -19.10
N GLN A 468 44.72 -22.78 -18.51
CA GLN A 468 45.63 -23.12 -17.41
C GLN A 468 47.10 -22.94 -17.79
N ARG A 469 47.48 -23.27 -19.03
CA ARG A 469 48.86 -23.07 -19.51
C ARG A 469 49.17 -21.57 -19.66
N ILE A 470 48.24 -20.78 -20.15
CA ILE A 470 48.39 -19.33 -20.32
C ILE A 470 48.55 -18.65 -18.95
N ASP A 471 47.68 -18.96 -17.98
CA ASP A 471 47.74 -18.38 -16.64
C ASP A 471 49.07 -18.71 -15.92
N ASN A 472 49.53 -19.96 -16.06
CA ASN A 472 50.82 -20.38 -15.54
C ASN A 472 51.99 -19.60 -16.16
N VAL A 473 51.93 -19.31 -17.46
CA VAL A 473 52.93 -18.50 -18.15
C VAL A 473 52.88 -17.05 -17.67
N GLU A 474 51.69 -16.47 -17.54
CA GLU A 474 51.50 -15.10 -17.06
C GLU A 474 52.03 -14.90 -15.64
N GLN A 475 51.76 -15.83 -14.72
CA GLN A 475 52.28 -15.81 -13.36
C GLN A 475 53.81 -15.90 -13.33
N ARG A 476 54.41 -16.74 -14.18
CA ARG A 476 55.87 -16.84 -14.31
C ARG A 476 56.48 -15.54 -14.81
N ILE A 477 55.84 -14.88 -15.78
CA ILE A 477 56.28 -13.57 -16.31
C ILE A 477 56.24 -12.50 -15.21
N HIS A 478 55.13 -12.39 -14.47
CA HIS A 478 55.00 -11.43 -13.37
C HIS A 478 56.04 -11.65 -12.25
N LYS A 479 56.27 -12.92 -11.87
CA LYS A 479 57.27 -13.28 -10.86
C LYS A 479 58.68 -12.95 -11.35
N ASN A 480 58.97 -13.19 -12.62
CA ASN A 480 60.26 -12.85 -13.21
C ASN A 480 60.47 -11.33 -13.20
N HIS A 481 59.46 -10.56 -13.63
CA HIS A 481 59.51 -9.10 -13.60
C HIS A 481 59.79 -8.54 -12.19
N LYS A 482 59.09 -9.03 -11.16
CA LYS A 482 59.35 -8.64 -9.76
C LYS A 482 60.76 -8.98 -9.31
N ARG A 483 61.24 -10.19 -9.60
CA ARG A 483 62.62 -10.62 -9.26
C ARG A 483 63.67 -9.77 -9.95
N THR A 484 63.49 -9.44 -11.23
CA THR A 484 64.41 -8.57 -11.97
C THR A 484 64.43 -7.15 -11.40
N SER A 485 63.26 -6.58 -11.09
CA SER A 485 63.18 -5.25 -10.47
C SER A 485 63.82 -5.18 -9.09
N ALA A 486 63.62 -6.21 -8.25
CA ALA A 486 64.23 -6.34 -6.93
C ALA A 486 65.77 -6.51 -7.01
N GLY A 487 66.25 -7.32 -7.95
CA GLY A 487 67.68 -7.47 -8.19
C GLY A 487 68.36 -6.16 -8.61
N ILE A 488 67.70 -5.36 -9.47
CA ILE A 488 68.24 -4.05 -9.86
C ILE A 488 68.17 -3.05 -8.69
N ALA A 489 67.14 -3.11 -7.85
CA ALA A 489 67.09 -2.32 -6.61
C ALA A 489 68.27 -2.66 -5.67
N SER A 490 68.65 -3.95 -5.56
CA SER A 490 69.85 -4.38 -4.80
C SER A 490 71.12 -3.73 -5.31
N VAL A 491 71.31 -3.75 -6.64
CA VAL A 491 72.49 -3.13 -7.27
C VAL A 491 72.50 -1.61 -7.04
N ALA A 492 71.36 -0.94 -7.22
CA ALA A 492 71.24 0.50 -6.93
C ALA A 492 71.56 0.83 -5.47
N ALA A 493 71.09 0.01 -4.52
CA ALA A 493 71.40 0.14 -3.10
C ALA A 493 72.90 0.00 -2.83
N MET A 494 73.56 -0.98 -3.44
CA MET A 494 75.01 -1.20 -3.28
C MET A 494 75.85 -0.05 -3.86
N SER A 495 75.41 0.53 -4.98
CA SER A 495 76.07 1.67 -5.62
C SER A 495 76.05 2.93 -4.77
N ASN A 496 74.99 3.15 -3.98
CA ASN A 496 74.85 4.31 -3.10
C ASN A 496 75.59 4.20 -1.76
N ILE A 497 76.28 3.09 -1.48
CA ILE A 497 77.05 2.94 -0.23
C ILE A 497 78.33 3.81 -0.33
N PRO A 498 78.54 4.79 0.56
CA PRO A 498 79.76 5.59 0.57
C PRO A 498 81.01 4.73 0.77
N GLN A 499 82.10 5.08 0.07
CA GLN A 499 83.40 4.41 0.19
C GLN A 499 84.32 5.23 1.12
N VAL A 500 85.07 4.56 2.00
CA VAL A 500 86.09 5.23 2.83
C VAL A 500 87.33 5.57 2.01
N MET A 501 87.77 6.82 2.10
CA MET A 501 88.97 7.32 1.39
C MET A 501 90.10 7.77 2.33
N LEU A 502 89.92 7.70 3.66
CA LEU A 502 90.93 8.10 4.65
C LEU A 502 91.89 6.96 4.99
N ALA A 503 93.19 7.25 5.00
CA ALA A 503 94.26 6.29 5.23
C ALA A 503 94.08 5.47 6.54
N GLY A 504 94.18 4.14 6.43
CA GLY A 504 94.10 3.18 7.53
C GLY A 504 92.71 3.01 8.17
N ARG A 505 91.70 3.72 7.68
CA ARG A 505 90.32 3.66 8.22
C ARG A 505 89.48 2.60 7.52
N SER A 506 88.62 1.98 8.32
CA SER A 506 87.53 1.13 7.85
C SER A 506 86.20 1.85 8.07
N GLY A 507 85.21 1.55 7.24
CA GLY A 507 83.85 2.07 7.39
C GLY A 507 82.82 1.06 6.94
N ILE A 508 81.68 1.12 7.63
CA ILE A 508 80.47 0.40 7.25
C ILE A 508 79.46 1.44 6.77
N GLY A 509 78.94 1.24 5.58
CA GLY A 509 77.89 2.07 5.01
C GLY A 509 76.66 1.25 4.71
N VAL A 510 75.51 1.91 4.73
CA VAL A 510 74.22 1.34 4.33
C VAL A 510 73.74 2.12 3.12
N GLY A 511 73.24 1.41 2.12
CA GLY A 511 72.65 1.97 0.93
C GLY A 511 71.26 1.42 0.72
N VAL A 512 70.38 2.25 0.17
CA VAL A 512 69.02 1.88 -0.18
C VAL A 512 68.80 2.11 -1.68
N GLY A 513 68.03 1.22 -2.29
CA GLY A 513 67.76 1.25 -3.73
C GLY A 513 66.31 0.91 -3.99
N HIS A 514 65.74 1.52 -5.02
CA HIS A 514 64.34 1.36 -5.38
C HIS A 514 64.18 1.23 -6.90
N ARG A 515 63.36 0.28 -7.36
CA ARG A 515 62.95 0.16 -8.78
C ARG A 515 61.63 -0.59 -8.90
N GLY A 516 60.69 -0.01 -9.63
CA GLY A 516 59.44 -0.69 -10.02
C GLY A 516 58.66 -1.27 -8.83
N GLY A 517 58.56 -0.52 -7.73
CA GLY A 517 57.87 -0.95 -6.51
C GLY A 517 58.64 -1.98 -5.66
N GLN A 518 59.88 -2.31 -6.02
CA GLN A 518 60.78 -3.16 -5.23
C GLN A 518 61.85 -2.28 -4.57
N THR A 519 62.24 -2.66 -3.37
CA THR A 519 63.26 -1.95 -2.58
C THR A 519 64.32 -2.95 -2.15
N ALA A 520 65.55 -2.47 -1.98
CA ALA A 520 66.62 -3.26 -1.39
C ALA A 520 67.42 -2.42 -0.42
N VAL A 521 67.96 -3.10 0.59
CA VAL A 521 68.88 -2.53 1.57
C VAL A 521 70.18 -3.31 1.46
N SER A 522 71.27 -2.57 1.36
CA SER A 522 72.60 -3.14 1.21
C SER A 522 73.53 -2.57 2.26
N VAL A 523 74.34 -3.43 2.85
CA VAL A 523 75.39 -3.05 3.79
C VAL A 523 76.72 -3.30 3.10
N GLY A 524 77.65 -2.37 3.25
CA GLY A 524 78.97 -2.48 2.67
C GLY A 524 80.04 -2.13 3.67
N TYR A 525 81.10 -2.91 3.67
CA TYR A 525 82.33 -2.63 4.38
C TYR A 525 83.37 -2.14 3.40
N SER A 526 84.06 -1.06 3.72
CA SER A 526 85.23 -0.63 2.96
C SER A 526 86.40 -0.29 3.88
N ARG A 527 87.62 -0.53 3.41
CA ARG A 527 88.86 -0.20 4.13
C ARG A 527 89.90 0.34 3.15
N ALA A 528 90.49 1.47 3.52
CA ALA A 528 91.69 1.97 2.86
C ALA A 528 92.95 1.49 3.62
N SER A 529 94.01 1.13 2.88
CA SER A 529 95.33 0.84 3.46
C SER A 529 95.91 2.04 4.20
N ASP A 530 96.90 1.82 5.05
CA ASP A 530 97.49 2.88 5.90
C ASP A 530 98.19 4.00 5.10
N ASN A 531 98.52 3.75 3.83
CA ASN A 531 99.03 4.76 2.88
C ASN A 531 97.94 5.32 1.96
N ALA A 532 96.67 4.98 2.20
CA ALA A 532 95.50 5.26 1.36
C ALA A 532 95.56 4.77 -0.10
N LYS A 533 96.62 4.08 -0.55
CA LYS A 533 96.74 3.69 -1.96
C LYS A 533 95.85 2.52 -2.36
N HIS A 534 95.48 1.64 -1.45
CA HIS A 534 94.65 0.47 -1.73
C HIS A 534 93.32 0.59 -1.00
N ILE A 535 92.20 0.42 -1.71
CA ILE A 535 90.87 0.41 -1.09
C ILE A 535 90.13 -0.84 -1.51
N VAL A 536 89.65 -1.61 -0.53
CA VAL A 536 88.75 -2.74 -0.74
C VAL A 536 87.34 -2.35 -0.31
N LYS A 537 86.34 -2.78 -1.07
CA LYS A 537 84.92 -2.63 -0.74
C LYS A 537 84.23 -3.98 -0.92
N LEU A 538 83.54 -4.43 0.11
CA LEU A 538 82.65 -5.57 0.08
C LEU A 538 81.24 -5.06 0.33
N SER A 539 80.25 -5.56 -0.41
CA SER A 539 78.85 -5.22 -0.18
C SER A 539 77.95 -6.43 -0.35
N ALA A 540 76.92 -6.48 0.47
CA ALA A 540 75.86 -7.48 0.38
C ALA A 540 74.52 -6.76 0.56
N GLY A 541 73.54 -7.14 -0.25
CA GLY A 541 72.20 -6.57 -0.21
C GLY A 541 71.13 -7.64 -0.19
N VAL A 542 70.00 -7.34 0.44
CA VAL A 542 68.78 -8.14 0.37
C VAL A 542 67.66 -7.28 -0.20
N ASP A 543 66.87 -7.87 -1.08
CA ASP A 543 65.72 -7.20 -1.70
C ASP A 543 64.37 -7.69 -1.17
N THR A 544 63.31 -6.97 -1.55
CA THR A 544 61.92 -7.29 -1.24
C THR A 544 61.42 -8.62 -1.83
N GLN A 545 62.22 -9.33 -2.64
CA GLN A 545 61.95 -10.71 -3.11
C GLN A 545 62.77 -11.75 -2.33
N HIS A 546 63.39 -11.34 -1.21
CA HIS A 546 64.24 -12.15 -0.34
C HIS A 546 65.44 -12.77 -1.08
N LYS A 547 65.93 -12.10 -2.14
CA LYS A 547 67.16 -12.49 -2.83
C LYS A 547 68.32 -11.67 -2.31
N THR A 548 69.44 -12.37 -2.11
CA THR A 548 70.68 -11.76 -1.65
C THR A 548 71.58 -11.53 -2.84
N THR A 549 72.13 -10.33 -2.95
CA THR A 549 73.13 -9.95 -3.95
C THR A 549 74.44 -9.64 -3.24
N PHE A 550 75.57 -10.12 -3.76
CA PHE A 550 76.90 -9.86 -3.21
C PHE A 550 77.78 -9.17 -4.25
N GLY A 551 78.65 -8.29 -3.80
CA GLY A 551 79.60 -7.56 -4.65
C GLY A 551 80.89 -7.27 -3.88
N ALA A 552 82.00 -7.27 -4.60
CA ALA A 552 83.30 -6.89 -4.09
C ALA A 552 84.01 -6.02 -5.13
N GLY A 553 84.77 -5.04 -4.66
CA GLY A 553 85.57 -4.15 -5.50
C GLY A 553 86.89 -3.86 -4.83
N TYR A 554 87.91 -3.63 -5.65
CA TYR A 554 89.24 -3.21 -5.25
C TYR A 554 89.65 -2.02 -6.10
N MET A 555 90.27 -1.03 -5.47
CA MET A 555 90.75 0.19 -6.11
C MET A 555 92.19 0.45 -5.66
N TYR A 556 93.03 0.86 -6.60
CA TYR A 556 94.35 1.40 -6.31
C TYR A 556 94.41 2.86 -6.77
N GLN A 557 94.81 3.78 -5.90
CA GLN A 557 95.01 5.20 -6.21
C GLN A 557 96.48 5.57 -6.02
N TRP A 558 97.04 6.33 -6.96
CA TRP A 558 98.46 6.69 -7.00
C TRP A 558 98.72 8.17 -6.78
#